data_AF-A0A1I5II88-F1
#
_entry.id   AF-A0A1I5II88-F1
#
_cell.length_a   1.000
_cell.length_b   1.000
_cell.length_c   1.000
_cell.angle_alpha   90.00
_cell.angle_beta   90.00
_cell.angle_gamma   90.00
#
_symmetry.space_group_name_H-M   'P 1'
#
loop_
_entity.id
_entity.type
_entity.pdbx_description
1 polymer ?
#
loop_
_entity_poly.entity_id
_entity_poly.type
_entity_poly.pdbx_seq_one_letter_code
_entity_poly.pdbx_strand_id
1 'polypeptide(L)'
;MDYLQDDPDIDPDKVAVIGHSRGGKAALWAGAQDTRFPVVVSNNSGSTGAKLARRDDSGESIAAVTDAFPHWFPPTYSDYASNADALPVDQHELLALVAPGRVVVGSATDDANADPQGEFLSYLGAAPVYDLYGLGDTGLSTSSWPPTTDESFRGPAMSYHLRSGGHGLDEADWETYLTGKLFNR
;
A
#
# COMPACT_ATOMS: atom_id res chain seq x y z
N MET A 1 11.63 -14.75 3.20
CA MET A 1 12.01 -14.94 1.78
C MET A 1 13.16 -15.92 1.66
N ASP A 2 14.29 -15.69 2.34
CA ASP A 2 15.50 -16.54 2.23
C ASP A 2 15.20 -18.05 2.30
N TYR A 3 14.52 -18.50 3.36
CA TYR A 3 14.11 -19.92 3.47
C TYR A 3 13.18 -20.38 2.33
N LEU A 4 12.25 -19.53 1.89
CA LEU A 4 11.27 -19.89 0.85
C LEU A 4 11.92 -20.07 -0.53
N GLN A 5 13.13 -19.56 -0.74
CA GLN A 5 13.88 -19.77 -1.98
C GLN A 5 14.46 -21.19 -2.09
N ASP A 6 14.66 -21.85 -0.95
CA ASP A 6 15.28 -23.17 -0.87
C ASP A 6 14.26 -24.30 -0.66
N ASP A 7 13.00 -23.96 -0.38
CA ASP A 7 11.93 -24.95 -0.16
C ASP A 7 11.43 -25.51 -1.50
N PRO A 8 11.60 -26.82 -1.78
CA PRO A 8 11.28 -27.41 -3.07
C PRO A 8 9.77 -27.45 -3.37
N ASP A 9 8.92 -27.24 -2.38
CA ASP A 9 7.46 -27.23 -2.54
C ASP A 9 6.92 -25.82 -2.87
N ILE A 10 7.79 -24.80 -2.90
CA ILE A 10 7.43 -23.40 -3.11
C ILE A 10 8.05 -22.88 -4.41
N ASP A 11 7.24 -22.22 -5.23
CA ASP A 11 7.73 -21.45 -6.37
C ASP A 11 8.18 -20.06 -5.88
N PRO A 12 9.49 -19.75 -5.82
CA PRO A 12 9.97 -18.50 -5.25
C PRO A 12 9.59 -17.27 -6.08
N ASP A 13 9.26 -17.46 -7.37
CA ASP A 13 8.77 -16.38 -8.24
C ASP A 13 7.28 -16.08 -8.03
N LYS A 14 6.62 -16.80 -7.11
CA LYS A 14 5.20 -16.65 -6.77
C LYS A 14 4.95 -16.48 -5.27
N VAL A 15 5.79 -15.68 -4.62
CA VAL A 15 5.63 -15.29 -3.22
C VAL A 15 5.11 -13.86 -3.12
N ALA A 16 3.93 -13.67 -2.50
CA ALA A 16 3.42 -12.35 -2.17
C ALA A 16 3.73 -12.00 -0.72
N VAL A 17 4.15 -10.77 -0.44
CA VAL A 17 4.20 -10.23 0.93
C VAL A 17 2.93 -9.42 1.19
N ILE A 18 2.24 -9.75 2.28
CA ILE A 18 1.00 -9.09 2.67
C ILE A 18 1.09 -8.60 4.11
N GLY A 19 0.48 -7.45 4.37
CA GLY A 19 0.30 -6.98 5.73
C GLY A 19 -0.95 -6.12 5.88
N HIS A 20 -1.51 -6.18 7.08
CA HIS A 20 -2.63 -5.35 7.51
C HIS A 20 -2.17 -4.31 8.52
N SER A 21 -2.67 -3.07 8.43
CA SER A 21 -2.39 -2.01 9.39
C SER A 21 -0.88 -1.73 9.50
N ARG A 22 -0.32 -1.77 10.72
CA ARG A 22 1.15 -1.73 10.92
C ARG A 22 1.92 -2.81 10.16
N GLY A 23 1.33 -3.99 9.96
CA GLY A 23 1.90 -5.02 9.11
C GLY A 23 1.95 -4.62 7.64
N GLY A 24 0.97 -3.83 7.17
CA GLY A 24 0.94 -3.27 5.82
C GLY A 24 2.07 -2.27 5.58
N LYS A 25 2.35 -1.41 6.58
CA LYS A 25 3.53 -0.52 6.57
C LYS A 25 4.83 -1.33 6.37
N ALA A 26 4.98 -2.40 7.15
CA ALA A 26 6.14 -3.28 7.07
C ALA A 26 6.20 -4.06 5.73
N ALA A 27 5.06 -4.52 5.20
CA ALA A 27 4.98 -5.22 3.92
C ALA A 27 5.39 -4.33 2.75
N LEU A 28 4.93 -3.08 2.72
CA LEU A 28 5.36 -2.08 1.73
C LEU A 28 6.87 -1.87 1.78
N TRP A 29 7.43 -1.65 2.97
CA TRP A 29 8.87 -1.45 3.12
C TRP A 29 9.68 -2.70 2.78
N ALA A 30 9.19 -3.89 3.11
CA ALA A 30 9.82 -5.15 2.72
C ALA A 30 9.86 -5.30 1.20
N GLY A 31 8.74 -5.08 0.52
CA GLY A 31 8.65 -5.17 -0.94
C GLY A 31 9.46 -4.11 -1.68
N ALA A 32 9.55 -2.89 -1.14
CA ALA A 32 10.37 -1.82 -1.70
C ALA A 32 11.88 -2.10 -1.59
N GLN A 33 12.31 -2.81 -0.54
CA GLN A 33 13.73 -3.16 -0.35
C GLN A 33 14.12 -4.51 -0.96
N ASP A 34 13.17 -5.42 -1.15
CA ASP A 34 13.42 -6.79 -1.59
C ASP A 34 12.54 -7.17 -2.78
N THR A 35 13.10 -7.01 -3.97
CA THR A 35 12.43 -7.28 -5.25
C THR A 35 12.15 -8.77 -5.47
N ARG A 36 12.58 -9.67 -4.58
CA ARG A 36 12.20 -11.09 -4.61
C ARG A 36 10.71 -11.30 -4.26
N PHE A 37 10.03 -10.28 -3.72
CA PHE A 37 8.58 -10.26 -3.59
C PHE A 37 7.93 -9.62 -4.83
N PRO A 38 7.51 -10.40 -5.84
CA PRO A 38 6.88 -9.86 -7.06
C PRO A 38 5.50 -9.24 -6.83
N VAL A 39 4.89 -9.46 -5.66
CA VAL A 39 3.57 -8.92 -5.27
C VAL A 39 3.64 -8.41 -3.84
N VAL A 40 3.21 -7.18 -3.63
CA VAL A 40 3.17 -6.50 -2.33
C VAL A 40 1.75 -6.05 -2.06
N VAL A 41 1.17 -6.52 -0.96
CA VAL A 41 -0.20 -6.21 -0.56
C VAL A 41 -0.19 -5.39 0.72
N SER A 42 -0.70 -4.17 0.63
CA SER A 42 -0.91 -3.26 1.74
C SER A 42 -2.41 -3.11 2.01
N ASN A 43 -2.86 -3.56 3.17
CA ASN A 43 -4.26 -3.46 3.56
C ASN A 43 -4.44 -2.52 4.76
N ASN A 44 -5.22 -1.45 4.60
CA ASN A 44 -5.56 -0.48 5.64
C ASN A 44 -4.33 0.01 6.40
N SER A 45 -3.27 0.32 5.66
CA SER A 45 -1.94 0.59 6.22
C SER A 45 -1.81 2.00 6.76
N GLY A 46 -2.61 2.94 6.26
CA GLY A 46 -2.74 4.29 6.79
C GLY A 46 -1.44 5.10 6.79
N SER A 47 -1.34 6.01 7.76
CA SER A 47 -0.18 6.88 7.96
C SER A 47 1.11 6.10 7.94
N THR A 48 2.15 6.60 7.26
CA THR A 48 3.47 5.96 7.08
C THR A 48 3.47 4.61 6.36
N GLY A 49 2.30 4.16 5.91
CA GLY A 49 2.11 3.05 4.97
C GLY A 49 1.75 3.61 3.61
N ALA A 50 0.53 3.37 3.15
CA ALA A 50 0.06 3.85 1.85
C ALA A 50 -0.50 5.28 1.88
N LYS A 51 -0.94 5.82 3.02
CA LYS A 51 -1.52 7.17 3.10
C LYS A 51 -0.47 8.25 2.87
N LEU A 52 -0.71 9.18 1.94
CA LEU A 52 0.12 10.38 1.78
C LEU A 52 0.34 11.10 3.12
N ALA A 53 1.60 11.27 3.51
CA ALA A 53 2.02 11.94 4.73
C ALA A 53 1.63 13.42 4.74
N ARG A 54 1.62 14.10 3.59
CA ARG A 54 1.18 15.49 3.46
C ARG A 54 -0.31 15.72 3.72
N ARG A 55 -1.13 14.65 3.76
CA ARG A 55 -2.51 14.72 4.27
C ARG A 55 -2.53 14.61 5.79
N ASP A 56 -1.67 15.38 6.45
CA ASP A 56 -1.38 15.24 7.88
C ASP A 56 -2.57 15.67 8.77
N ASP A 57 -3.50 16.44 8.21
CA ASP A 57 -4.76 16.86 8.81
C ASP A 57 -5.90 15.82 8.68
N SER A 58 -5.66 14.72 7.97
CA SER A 58 -6.63 13.67 7.67
C SER A 58 -6.17 12.34 8.27
N GLY A 59 -6.93 11.78 9.22
CA GLY A 59 -6.57 10.54 9.91
C GLY A 59 -5.36 10.70 10.86
N GLU A 60 -4.59 9.63 11.04
CA GLU A 60 -3.39 9.63 11.89
C GLU A 60 -2.28 10.50 11.28
N SER A 61 -1.75 11.44 12.05
CA SER A 61 -0.65 12.33 11.65
C SER A 61 0.73 11.75 11.96
N ILE A 62 1.79 12.36 11.41
CA ILE A 62 3.18 12.02 11.76
C ILE A 62 3.42 12.18 13.26
N ALA A 63 2.93 13.28 13.84
CA ALA A 63 3.04 13.52 15.28
C ALA A 63 2.35 12.41 16.09
N ALA A 64 1.12 12.06 15.73
CA ALA A 64 0.34 11.05 16.47
C ALA A 64 1.03 9.67 16.44
N VAL A 65 1.47 9.22 15.26
CA VAL A 65 2.08 7.89 15.13
C VAL A 65 3.45 7.81 15.80
N THR A 66 4.25 8.89 15.74
CA THR A 66 5.59 8.90 16.34
C THR A 66 5.56 9.07 17.86
N ASP A 67 4.57 9.78 18.40
CA ASP A 67 4.34 9.88 19.86
C ASP A 67 3.84 8.54 20.44
N ALA A 68 2.86 7.91 19.78
CA ALA A 68 2.31 6.63 20.22
C ALA A 68 3.27 5.46 20.03
N PHE A 69 4.07 5.47 18.95
CA PHE A 69 4.95 4.37 18.55
C PHE A 69 6.37 4.85 18.18
N PRO A 70 7.13 5.41 19.13
CA PRO A 70 8.46 6.01 18.86
C PRO A 70 9.52 5.01 18.38
N HIS A 71 9.25 3.71 18.47
CA HIS A 71 10.13 2.62 18.06
C HIS A 71 9.88 2.12 16.63
N TRP A 72 8.80 2.58 15.96
CA TRP A 72 8.47 2.12 14.60
C TRP A 72 9.36 2.75 13.53
N PHE A 73 9.86 3.96 13.77
CA PHE A 73 10.57 4.74 12.77
C PHE A 73 11.93 5.17 13.30
N PRO A 74 12.88 5.49 12.40
CA PRO A 74 14.10 6.18 12.79
C PRO A 74 13.76 7.48 13.53
N PRO A 75 14.55 7.89 14.55
CA PRO A 75 14.30 9.13 15.29
C PRO A 75 14.20 10.39 14.41
N THR A 76 14.86 10.39 13.25
CA THR A 76 14.78 11.50 12.28
C THR A 76 13.38 11.70 11.70
N TYR A 77 12.49 10.71 11.76
CA TYR A 77 11.13 10.85 11.24
C TYR A 77 10.27 11.79 12.10
N SER A 78 10.51 11.83 13.43
CA SER A 78 9.78 12.74 14.32
C SER A 78 10.14 14.22 14.10
N ASP A 79 11.25 14.53 13.42
CA ASP A 79 11.61 15.91 13.06
C ASP A 79 10.57 16.55 12.11
N TYR A 80 9.78 15.73 11.40
CA TYR A 80 8.71 16.17 10.49
C TYR A 80 7.33 16.21 11.16
N ALA A 81 7.22 15.89 12.45
CA ALA A 81 5.93 15.77 13.17
C ALA A 81 5.06 17.04 13.13
N SER A 82 5.68 18.22 13.02
CA SER A 82 4.96 19.51 12.92
C SER A 82 4.97 20.10 11.51
N ASN A 83 5.58 19.42 10.53
CA ASN A 83 5.73 19.94 9.17
C ASN A 83 5.92 18.78 8.17
N ALA A 84 4.82 18.06 7.89
CA ALA A 84 4.82 16.97 6.92
C ALA A 84 5.25 17.43 5.50
N ASP A 85 4.98 18.69 5.14
CA ASP A 85 5.37 19.26 3.83
C ASP A 85 6.89 19.33 3.63
N ALA A 86 7.67 19.39 4.72
CA ALA A 86 9.12 19.37 4.67
C ALA A 86 9.73 17.99 4.37
N LEU A 87 8.93 16.91 4.37
CA LEU A 87 9.43 15.59 3.97
C LEU A 87 10.00 15.66 2.55
N PRO A 88 11.20 15.11 2.29
CA PRO A 88 11.77 15.10 0.93
C PRO A 88 11.06 14.09 0.00
N VAL A 89 10.17 13.25 0.54
CA VAL A 89 9.44 12.20 -0.16
C VAL A 89 7.98 12.12 0.34
N ASP A 90 7.15 11.30 -0.28
CA ASP A 90 5.84 10.87 0.21
C ASP A 90 5.53 9.40 -0.14
N GLN A 91 4.42 8.87 0.35
CA GLN A 91 4.12 7.44 0.27
C GLN A 91 3.84 6.93 -1.16
N HIS A 92 3.46 7.80 -2.10
CA HIS A 92 3.33 7.39 -3.50
C HIS A 92 4.67 6.95 -4.10
N GLU A 93 5.79 7.52 -3.63
CA GLU A 93 7.13 7.08 -4.01
C GLU A 93 7.47 5.72 -3.39
N LEU A 94 7.05 5.46 -2.15
CA LEU A 94 7.20 4.13 -1.52
C LEU A 94 6.44 3.06 -2.31
N LEU A 95 5.20 3.34 -2.72
CA LEU A 95 4.43 2.44 -3.59
C LEU A 95 5.11 2.26 -4.96
N ALA A 96 5.68 3.33 -5.51
CA ALA A 96 6.38 3.29 -6.79
C ALA A 96 7.67 2.44 -6.76
N LEU A 97 8.35 2.33 -5.61
CA LEU A 97 9.52 1.47 -5.45
C LEU A 97 9.23 -0.02 -5.65
N VAL A 98 7.96 -0.44 -5.57
CA VAL A 98 7.55 -1.81 -5.87
C VAL A 98 7.60 -2.12 -7.38
N ALA A 99 7.56 -1.10 -8.26
CA ALA A 99 7.60 -1.30 -9.70
C ALA A 99 8.92 -1.99 -10.14
N PRO A 100 8.87 -2.95 -11.09
CA PRO A 100 7.71 -3.37 -11.88
C PRO A 100 6.90 -4.52 -11.23
N GLY A 101 7.14 -4.87 -9.97
CA GLY A 101 6.32 -5.79 -9.20
C GLY A 101 4.90 -5.27 -8.98
N ARG A 102 3.95 -6.15 -8.64
CA ARG A 102 2.55 -5.75 -8.42
C ARG A 102 2.39 -5.10 -7.05
N VAL A 103 1.83 -3.90 -7.02
CA VAL A 103 1.35 -3.28 -5.77
C VAL A 103 -0.17 -3.42 -5.66
N VAL A 104 -0.63 -3.84 -4.48
CA VAL A 104 -2.05 -3.99 -4.16
C VAL A 104 -2.36 -3.16 -2.92
N VAL A 105 -3.30 -2.23 -3.02
CA VAL A 105 -3.73 -1.38 -1.91
C VAL A 105 -5.22 -1.64 -1.62
N GLY A 106 -5.54 -2.10 -0.41
CA GLY A 106 -6.92 -2.27 0.02
C GLY A 106 -7.25 -1.30 1.15
N SER A 107 -8.35 -0.56 1.02
CA SER A 107 -8.83 0.39 2.03
C SER A 107 -10.27 0.06 2.46
N ALA A 108 -10.71 0.58 3.61
CA ALA A 108 -12.07 0.40 4.14
C ALA A 108 -12.78 1.75 4.35
N THR A 109 -14.08 1.84 4.04
CA THR A 109 -14.82 3.13 4.02
C THR A 109 -14.83 3.88 5.35
N ASP A 110 -14.91 3.14 6.46
CA ASP A 110 -15.10 3.69 7.80
C ASP A 110 -13.77 3.78 8.57
N ASP A 111 -12.65 3.44 7.94
CA ASP A 111 -11.31 3.50 8.53
C ASP A 111 -10.71 4.92 8.46
N ALA A 112 -11.41 5.88 9.07
CA ALA A 112 -11.03 7.29 9.01
C ALA A 112 -9.60 7.56 9.52
N ASN A 113 -9.08 6.73 10.43
CA ASN A 113 -7.72 6.88 10.95
C ASN A 113 -6.65 6.56 9.89
N ALA A 114 -6.92 5.62 8.98
CA ALA A 114 -6.02 5.31 7.87
C ALA A 114 -6.11 6.31 6.70
N ASP A 115 -7.14 7.14 6.66
CA ASP A 115 -7.44 8.06 5.55
C ASP A 115 -7.45 7.31 4.18
N PRO A 116 -8.53 6.55 3.89
CA PRO A 116 -8.70 5.77 2.67
C PRO A 116 -8.51 6.61 1.39
N GLN A 117 -8.88 7.89 1.44
CA GLN A 117 -8.64 8.83 0.34
C GLN A 117 -7.14 9.07 0.12
N GLY A 118 -6.36 9.22 1.19
CA GLY A 118 -4.91 9.35 1.11
C GLY A 118 -4.22 8.12 0.55
N GLU A 119 -4.68 6.92 0.91
CA GLU A 119 -4.19 5.66 0.33
C GLU A 119 -4.51 5.56 -1.17
N PHE A 120 -5.74 5.91 -1.57
CA PHE A 120 -6.15 5.98 -2.98
C PHE A 120 -5.34 6.98 -3.81
N LEU A 121 -5.12 8.18 -3.29
CA LEU A 121 -4.32 9.22 -3.97
C LEU A 121 -2.86 8.81 -4.10
N SER A 122 -2.31 8.13 -3.09
CA SER A 122 -0.96 7.57 -3.14
C SER A 122 -0.82 6.49 -4.21
N TYR A 123 -1.81 5.59 -4.30
CA TYR A 123 -1.91 4.57 -5.34
C TYR A 123 -1.93 5.18 -6.75
N LEU A 124 -2.76 6.21 -6.98
CA LEU A 124 -2.75 6.94 -8.25
C LEU A 124 -1.42 7.65 -8.51
N GLY A 125 -0.81 8.22 -7.47
CA GLY A 125 0.48 8.92 -7.56
C GLY A 125 1.66 8.02 -7.93
N ALA A 126 1.56 6.70 -7.69
CA ALA A 126 2.58 5.73 -8.09
C ALA A 126 2.48 5.33 -9.58
N ALA A 127 1.30 5.48 -10.20
CA ALA A 127 1.03 5.02 -11.57
C ALA A 127 2.00 5.58 -12.64
N PRO A 128 2.46 6.85 -12.60
CA PRO A 128 3.42 7.36 -13.56
C PRO A 128 4.75 6.59 -13.61
N VAL A 129 5.22 6.03 -12.49
CA VAL A 129 6.44 5.19 -12.47
C VAL A 129 6.17 3.82 -13.07
N TYR A 130 4.99 3.25 -12.81
CA TYR A 130 4.54 2.02 -13.45
C TYR A 130 4.38 2.18 -14.97
N ASP A 131 3.97 3.35 -15.45
CA ASP A 131 3.85 3.66 -16.88
C ASP A 131 5.19 3.61 -17.63
N LEU A 132 6.31 3.90 -16.96
CA LEU A 132 7.65 3.73 -17.54
C LEU A 132 7.94 2.27 -17.94
N TYR A 133 7.22 1.32 -17.37
CA TYR A 133 7.28 -0.11 -17.68
C TYR A 133 6.12 -0.58 -18.58
N GLY A 134 5.23 0.31 -19.02
CA GLY A 134 3.99 -0.04 -19.71
C GLY A 134 2.94 -0.70 -18.80
N LEU A 135 3.05 -0.50 -17.48
CA LEU A 135 2.20 -1.13 -16.46
C LEU A 135 1.34 -0.11 -15.67
N GLY A 136 1.27 1.14 -16.15
CA GLY A 136 0.63 2.27 -15.46
C GLY A 136 -0.90 2.29 -15.47
N ASP A 137 -1.55 1.36 -16.19
CA ASP A 137 -2.99 1.17 -16.06
C ASP A 137 -3.30 0.66 -14.65
N THR A 138 -4.14 1.41 -13.94
CA THR A 138 -4.52 1.14 -12.54
C THR A 138 -5.76 0.25 -12.43
N GLY A 139 -6.45 0.00 -13.55
CA GLY A 139 -7.75 -0.68 -13.60
C GLY A 139 -8.92 0.15 -13.08
N LEU A 140 -8.68 1.37 -12.58
CA LEU A 140 -9.73 2.28 -12.15
C LEU A 140 -10.44 2.88 -13.36
N SER A 141 -11.77 2.91 -13.32
CA SER A 141 -12.59 3.59 -14.34
C SER A 141 -12.55 5.12 -14.23
N THR A 142 -12.11 5.65 -13.08
CA THR A 142 -12.02 7.07 -12.76
C THR A 142 -10.91 7.33 -11.75
N SER A 143 -10.28 8.50 -11.82
CA SER A 143 -9.30 8.97 -10.83
C SER A 143 -9.94 9.78 -9.69
N SER A 144 -11.27 9.82 -9.61
CA SER A 144 -12.01 10.58 -8.60
C SER A 144 -12.25 9.76 -7.32
N TRP A 145 -12.17 10.42 -6.17
CA TRP A 145 -12.56 9.85 -4.89
C TRP A 145 -14.05 10.09 -4.57
N PRO A 146 -14.77 9.14 -3.95
CA PRO A 146 -14.38 7.74 -3.79
C PRO A 146 -14.59 6.94 -5.09
N PRO A 147 -13.79 5.88 -5.35
CA PRO A 147 -14.15 4.88 -6.34
C PRO A 147 -15.39 4.08 -5.87
N THR A 148 -15.94 3.24 -6.75
CA THR A 148 -17.04 2.35 -6.35
C THR A 148 -16.61 1.48 -5.15
N THR A 149 -17.40 1.50 -4.09
CA THR A 149 -17.20 0.64 -2.92
C THR A 149 -17.56 -0.81 -3.26
N ASP A 150 -16.88 -1.76 -2.62
CA ASP A 150 -17.04 -3.21 -2.79
C ASP A 150 -16.78 -3.70 -4.23
N GLU A 151 -15.97 -2.95 -4.98
CA GLU A 151 -15.44 -3.30 -6.29
C GLU A 151 -13.92 -3.40 -6.25
N SER A 152 -13.35 -4.41 -6.93
CA SER A 152 -11.91 -4.55 -7.10
C SER A 152 -11.46 -4.03 -8.45
N PHE A 153 -10.50 -3.10 -8.45
CA PHE A 153 -9.89 -2.53 -9.66
C PHE A 153 -8.53 -3.18 -9.89
N ARG A 154 -8.28 -3.62 -11.13
CA ARG A 154 -7.07 -4.36 -11.47
C ARG A 154 -6.52 -3.94 -12.81
N GLY A 155 -5.33 -3.35 -12.79
CA GLY A 155 -4.49 -3.22 -13.95
C GLY A 155 -3.40 -4.30 -14.02
N PRO A 156 -2.46 -4.17 -14.98
CA PRO A 156 -1.40 -5.15 -15.23
C PRO A 156 -0.48 -5.40 -14.03
N ALA A 157 -0.15 -4.37 -13.25
CA ALA A 157 0.67 -4.50 -12.05
C ALA A 157 0.21 -3.61 -10.87
N MET A 158 -0.99 -3.05 -10.96
CA MET A 158 -1.55 -2.23 -9.89
C MET A 158 -2.95 -2.73 -9.58
N SER A 159 -3.30 -2.81 -8.29
CA SER A 159 -4.66 -3.16 -7.87
C SER A 159 -5.10 -2.35 -6.66
N TYR A 160 -6.37 -1.96 -6.66
CA TYR A 160 -6.98 -1.19 -5.59
C TYR A 160 -8.38 -1.70 -5.30
N HIS A 161 -8.81 -1.64 -4.04
CA HIS A 161 -10.22 -1.75 -3.69
C HIS A 161 -10.56 -0.89 -2.47
N LEU A 162 -11.81 -0.44 -2.41
CA LEU A 162 -12.39 0.21 -1.25
C LEU A 162 -13.55 -0.65 -0.76
N ARG A 163 -13.40 -1.30 0.38
CA ARG A 163 -14.44 -2.19 0.96
C ARG A 163 -15.32 -1.42 1.95
N SER A 164 -16.60 -1.75 2.01
CA SER A 164 -17.50 -1.27 3.06
C SER A 164 -17.06 -1.76 4.45
N GLY A 165 -17.12 -0.90 5.45
CA GLY A 165 -16.86 -1.22 6.86
C GLY A 165 -15.58 -0.59 7.40
N GLY A 166 -15.13 -1.08 8.56
CA GLY A 166 -14.03 -0.47 9.32
C GLY A 166 -12.67 -1.14 9.15
N HIS A 167 -11.73 -0.71 9.99
CA HIS A 167 -10.36 -1.22 10.03
C HIS A 167 -10.33 -2.74 10.26
N GLY A 168 -9.80 -3.48 9.29
CA GLY A 168 -9.67 -4.93 9.38
C GLY A 168 -9.09 -5.55 8.12
N LEU A 169 -8.85 -6.86 8.16
CA LEU A 169 -8.51 -7.68 7.00
C LEU A 169 -9.54 -8.83 6.95
N ASP A 170 -10.57 -8.64 6.14
CA ASP A 170 -11.76 -9.49 6.15
C ASP A 170 -11.76 -10.45 4.95
N GLU A 171 -12.72 -11.37 4.93
CA GLU A 171 -12.88 -12.35 3.85
C GLU A 171 -12.98 -11.67 2.47
N ALA A 172 -13.73 -10.57 2.35
CA ALA A 172 -13.84 -9.82 1.09
C ALA A 172 -12.51 -9.20 0.61
N ASP A 173 -11.61 -8.84 1.54
CA ASP A 173 -10.26 -8.39 1.17
C ASP A 173 -9.47 -9.59 0.59
N TRP A 174 -9.53 -10.75 1.25
CA TRP A 174 -8.89 -11.98 0.78
C TRP A 174 -9.46 -12.49 -0.54
N GLU A 175 -10.76 -12.41 -0.76
CA GLU A 175 -11.38 -12.73 -2.05
C GLU A 175 -10.82 -11.82 -3.13
N THR A 176 -10.67 -10.53 -2.85
CA THR A 176 -10.01 -9.59 -3.76
C THR A 176 -8.55 -9.99 -4.01
N TYR A 177 -7.80 -10.48 -3.04
CA TYR A 177 -6.42 -10.87 -3.29
C TYR A 177 -6.33 -12.21 -4.05
N LEU A 178 -7.07 -13.23 -3.63
CA LEU A 178 -6.91 -14.61 -4.12
C LEU A 178 -7.60 -14.90 -5.45
N THR A 179 -8.72 -14.24 -5.75
CA THR A 179 -9.43 -14.45 -7.03
C THR A 179 -8.71 -13.78 -8.20
N GLY A 180 -7.85 -12.79 -7.91
CA GLY A 180 -7.00 -12.15 -8.90
C GLY A 180 -5.88 -13.08 -9.33
N LYS A 181 -5.51 -13.03 -10.62
CA LYS A 181 -4.25 -13.61 -11.09
C LYS A 181 -3.08 -12.76 -10.59
N LEU A 182 -2.81 -12.75 -9.28
CA LEU A 182 -1.84 -11.84 -8.62
C LEU A 182 -0.46 -11.82 -9.29
N PHE A 183 0.01 -12.99 -9.72
CA PHE A 183 1.33 -13.15 -10.32
C PHE A 183 1.34 -13.01 -11.85
N ASN A 184 0.18 -12.84 -12.48
CA ASN A 184 0.10 -12.64 -13.93
C ASN A 184 0.03 -11.14 -14.21
N ARG A 185 0.67 -10.73 -15.31
CA ARG A 185 0.65 -9.37 -15.85
C ARG A 185 -0.12 -9.36 -17.16
#